data_AF-A0A0N0GLP0-F1
#
_entry.id   AF-A0A0N0GLP0-F1
#
_cell.length_a   1.000
_cell.length_b   1.000
_cell.length_c   1.000
_cell.angle_alpha   90.00
_cell.angle_beta   90.00
_cell.angle_gamma   90.00
#
_symmetry.space_group_name_H-M   'P 1'
#
loop_
_entity.id
_entity.type
_entity.pdbx_description
1 polymer ?
#
loop_
_entity_poly.entity_id
_entity_poly.type
_entity_poly.pdbx_seq_one_letter_code
_entity_poly.pdbx_strand_id
1 'polypeptide(L)'
;MKILLAICVLLAIIGSVLFIGYTQAYVDDELKTRFFRKKHATFQLEFRNPYAHEGEDVPLPLLDAKEKRDLIEYCKYRWGIEDASDTSLQRCGSQPM
;
A
#
# COMPACT_ATOMS: atom_id res chain seq x y z
N MET A 1 -20.86 -28.82 13.27
CA MET A 1 -20.79 -27.38 13.61
C MET A 1 -19.37 -26.85 13.83
N LYS A 2 -18.52 -27.49 14.65
CA LYS A 2 -17.13 -27.02 14.90
C LYS A 2 -16.27 -26.87 13.65
N ILE A 3 -16.34 -27.85 12.73
CA ILE A 3 -15.58 -27.82 11.46
C ILE A 3 -16.05 -26.66 10.56
N LEU A 4 -17.36 -26.44 10.45
CA LEU A 4 -17.91 -25.35 9.65
C LEU A 4 -17.46 -23.98 10.19
N LEU A 5 -17.45 -23.81 11.52
CA LEU A 5 -16.94 -22.60 12.16
C LEU A 5 -15.45 -22.38 11.84
N ALA A 6 -14.63 -23.44 11.92
CA ALA A 6 -13.21 -23.36 11.60
C ALA A 6 -12.96 -22.95 10.14
N ILE A 7 -13.75 -23.48 9.20
CA ILE A 7 -13.68 -23.10 7.79
C ILE A 7 -14.03 -21.62 7.60
N CYS A 8 -15.10 -21.14 8.23
CA CYS A 8 -15.49 -19.73 8.14
C CYS A 8 -14.40 -18.79 8.68
N VAL A 9 -13.77 -19.14 9.80
CA VAL A 9 -12.65 -18.37 10.38
C VAL A 9 -11.45 -18.37 9.43
N LEU A 10 -11.08 -19.51 8.87
CA LEU A 10 -9.98 -19.60 7.92
C LEU A 10 -10.23 -18.75 6.67
N LEU A 11 -11.44 -18.80 6.11
CA LEU A 11 -11.82 -17.98 4.95
C LEU A 11 -11.79 -16.48 5.28
N ALA A 12 -12.21 -16.09 6.49
CA ALA A 12 -12.14 -14.69 6.93
C ALA A 12 -10.69 -14.21 7.07
N ILE A 13 -9.79 -15.06 7.59
CA ILE A 13 -8.36 -14.75 7.69
C ILE A 13 -7.74 -14.59 6.30
N ILE A 14 -7.99 -15.55 5.40
CA ILE A 14 -7.50 -15.49 4.01
C ILE A 14 -8.04 -14.24 3.31
N GLY A 15 -9.33 -13.96 3.45
CA GLY A 15 -9.95 -12.75 2.91
C GLY A 15 -9.30 -11.48 3.44
N SER A 16 -9.00 -11.43 4.74
CA SER A 16 -8.31 -10.30 5.36
C SER A 16 -6.90 -10.12 4.79
N VAL A 17 -6.12 -11.21 4.67
CA VAL A 17 -4.77 -11.16 4.08
C VAL A 17 -4.80 -10.67 2.63
N LEU A 18 -5.78 -11.10 1.84
CA LEU A 18 -5.88 -10.73 0.43
C LEU A 18 -6.23 -9.27 0.20
N PHE A 19 -6.99 -8.65 1.12
CA PHE A 19 -7.58 -7.32 0.91
C PHE A 19 -7.16 -6.26 1.93
N ILE A 20 -6.34 -6.60 2.93
CA ILE A 20 -5.75 -5.63 3.86
C ILE A 20 -4.24 -5.61 3.63
N GLY A 21 -3.69 -4.41 3.48
CA GLY A 21 -2.26 -4.15 3.44
C GLY A 21 -1.88 -3.04 4.41
N TYR A 22 -0.58 -2.78 4.55
CA TYR A 22 -0.08 -1.66 5.31
C TYR A 22 1.10 -0.99 4.62
N THR A 23 1.32 0.29 4.94
CA THR A 23 2.57 1.01 4.69
C THR A 23 3.13 1.46 6.03
N GLN A 24 4.46 1.55 6.12
CA GLN A 24 5.10 2.29 7.19
C GLN A 24 5.18 3.76 6.77
N ALA A 25 4.89 4.67 7.69
CA ALA A 25 5.02 6.10 7.50
C ALA A 25 5.92 6.66 8.61
N TYR A 26 6.85 7.54 8.26
CA TYR A 26 7.74 8.21 9.21
C TYR A 26 7.14 9.58 9.58
N VAL A 27 6.59 9.70 10.79
CA VAL A 27 5.79 10.85 11.24
C VAL A 27 6.19 11.17 12.68
N ASP A 28 6.45 12.44 12.98
CA ASP A 28 6.91 12.90 14.30
C ASP A 28 8.15 12.11 14.80
N ASP A 29 9.13 11.89 13.93
CA ASP A 29 10.33 11.07 14.16
C ASP A 29 10.07 9.60 14.52
N GLU A 30 8.83 9.11 14.34
CA GLU A 30 8.42 7.75 14.67
C GLU A 30 7.93 6.97 13.45
N LEU A 31 8.22 5.67 13.43
CA LEU A 31 7.67 4.76 12.43
C LEU A 31 6.24 4.34 12.81
N LYS A 32 5.27 4.72 11.99
CA LYS A 32 3.84 4.42 12.17
C LYS A 32 3.33 3.48 11.09
N THR A 33 2.67 2.40 11.50
CA THR A 33 1.96 1.52 10.57
C THR A 33 0.60 2.10 10.19
N ARG A 34 0.33 2.23 8.89
CA ARG A 34 -0.95 2.67 8.33
C ARG A 34 -1.56 1.54 7.52
N PHE A 35 -2.67 0.99 8.03
CA PHE A 35 -3.42 -0.06 7.35
C PHE A 35 -4.36 0.51 6.30
N PHE A 36 -4.57 -0.23 5.22
CA PHE A 36 -5.50 0.13 4.17
C PHE A 36 -6.15 -1.08 3.52
N ARG A 37 -7.31 -0.83 2.90
CA ARG A 37 -7.98 -1.82 2.05
C ARG A 37 -7.36 -1.80 0.65
N LYS A 38 -6.85 -2.94 0.21
CA LYS A 38 -6.34 -3.13 -1.15
C LYS A 38 -7.48 -3.09 -2.16
N LYS A 39 -7.22 -2.52 -3.34
CA LYS A 39 -8.14 -2.51 -4.49
C LYS A 39 -8.05 -3.77 -5.33
N HIS A 40 -6.91 -4.47 -5.27
CA HIS A 40 -6.69 -5.76 -5.94
C HIS A 40 -6.24 -6.81 -4.91
N ALA A 41 -6.66 -8.05 -5.11
CA ALA A 41 -6.28 -9.15 -4.22
C ALA A 41 -4.79 -9.49 -4.39
N THR A 42 -4.05 -9.60 -3.29
CA THR A 42 -2.68 -10.11 -3.25
C THR A 42 -2.32 -10.57 -1.85
N PHE A 43 -1.43 -11.56 -1.74
CA PHE A 43 -0.87 -12.02 -0.46
C PHE A 43 0.19 -11.08 0.11
N GLN A 44 0.67 -10.09 -0.65
CA GLN A 44 1.61 -9.09 -0.15
C GLN A 44 0.98 -8.20 0.91
N LEU A 45 1.61 -8.08 2.08
CA LEU A 45 1.06 -7.30 3.21
C LEU A 45 1.62 -5.87 3.24
N GLU A 46 2.91 -5.71 3.03
CA GLU A 46 3.60 -4.41 3.08
C GLU A 46 3.72 -3.80 1.69
N PHE A 47 3.39 -2.51 1.60
CA PHE A 47 3.56 -1.69 0.40
C PHE A 47 4.32 -0.44 0.79
N ARG A 48 5.38 -0.13 0.05
CA ARG A 48 6.20 1.04 0.32
C ARG A 48 5.72 2.23 -0.50
N ASN A 49 5.36 3.30 0.19
CA ASN A 49 5.18 4.60 -0.43
C ASN A 49 6.43 5.45 -0.15
N PRO A 50 7.23 5.83 -1.17
CA PRO A 50 8.40 6.70 -1.00
C PRO A 50 8.07 8.03 -0.33
N TYR A 51 6.84 8.51 -0.50
CA TYR A 51 6.34 9.76 0.08
C TYR A 51 5.80 9.59 1.51
N ALA A 52 5.88 8.39 2.10
CA ALA A 52 5.39 8.11 3.45
C ALA A 52 6.33 8.62 4.54
N HIS A 53 6.61 9.91 4.52
CA HIS A 53 7.34 10.61 5.55
C HIS A 53 6.82 12.05 5.68
N GLU A 54 7.09 12.69 6.81
CA GLU A 54 6.99 14.14 6.93
C GLU A 54 8.23 14.82 6.33
N GLY A 55 8.06 15.99 5.73
CA GLY A 55 9.14 16.75 5.09
C GLY A 55 8.92 17.05 3.61
N GLU A 56 9.97 17.44 2.92
CA GLU A 56 9.93 17.68 1.47
C GLU A 56 10.08 16.37 0.70
N ASP A 57 9.16 16.13 -0.24
CA ASP A 57 9.20 14.96 -1.11
C ASP A 57 10.29 15.09 -2.17
N VAL A 58 11.00 13.98 -2.43
CA VAL A 58 11.86 13.86 -3.60
C VAL A 58 11.00 13.85 -4.87
N PRO A 59 11.22 14.74 -5.85
CA PRO A 59 10.47 14.75 -7.10
C PRO A 59 10.46 13.38 -7.78
N LEU A 60 9.31 12.94 -8.30
CA LEU A 60 9.13 11.65 -8.98
C LEU A 60 10.25 11.29 -9.98
N PRO A 61 10.75 12.21 -10.84
CA PRO A 61 11.84 11.89 -11.77
C PRO A 61 13.13 11.44 -11.09
N LEU A 62 13.40 11.93 -9.87
CA LEU A 62 14.60 11.68 -9.09
C LEU A 62 14.53 10.41 -8.24
N LEU A 63 13.34 9.80 -8.10
CA LEU A 63 13.22 8.48 -7.47
C LEU A 63 14.05 7.45 -8.23
N ASP A 64 14.72 6.58 -7.49
CA ASP A 64 15.46 5.48 -8.07
C ASP A 64 14.52 4.42 -8.67
N ALA A 65 15.08 3.45 -9.39
CA ALA A 65 14.28 2.43 -10.06
C ALA A 65 13.49 1.54 -9.09
N LYS A 66 13.93 1.36 -7.84
CA LYS A 66 13.23 0.60 -6.82
C LYS A 66 12.10 1.42 -6.22
N GLU A 67 12.35 2.66 -5.84
CA GLU A 67 11.36 3.59 -5.30
C GLU A 67 10.20 3.81 -6.28
N LYS A 68 10.50 3.94 -7.58
CA LYS A 68 9.47 4.01 -8.62
C LYS A 68 8.61 2.75 -8.68
N ARG A 69 9.20 1.55 -8.59
CA ARG A 69 8.44 0.29 -8.56
C ARG A 69 7.59 0.18 -7.31
N ASP A 70 8.15 0.53 -6.16
CA ASP A 70 7.46 0.54 -4.87
C ASP A 70 6.24 1.47 -4.94
N LEU A 71 6.40 2.69 -5.48
CA LEU A 71 5.32 3.64 -5.68
C LEU A 71 4.24 3.11 -6.63
N ILE A 72 4.61 2.57 -7.80
CA ILE A 72 3.66 1.96 -8.75
C ILE A 72 2.83 0.88 -8.05
N GLU A 73 3.49 0.02 -7.28
CA GLU A 73 2.82 -1.05 -6.56
C GLU A 73 1.88 -0.50 -5.47
N TYR A 74 2.36 0.44 -4.66
CA TYR A 74 1.55 1.12 -3.67
C TYR A 74 0.31 1.77 -4.30
N CYS A 75 0.46 2.50 -5.41
CA CYS A 75 -0.64 3.16 -6.12
C CYS A 75 -1.68 2.17 -6.65
N LYS A 76 -1.22 1.07 -7.25
CA LYS A 76 -2.09 -0.01 -7.72
C LYS A 76 -2.91 -0.57 -6.56
N TYR A 77 -2.26 -1.01 -5.49
CA TYR A 77 -2.97 -1.72 -4.44
C TYR A 77 -3.75 -0.79 -3.49
N ARG A 78 -3.23 0.38 -3.14
CA ARG A 78 -3.92 1.33 -2.25
C ARG A 78 -5.10 2.03 -2.94
N TRP A 79 -4.90 2.47 -4.18
CA TRP A 79 -5.79 3.39 -4.87
C TRP A 79 -6.42 2.83 -6.15
N GLY A 80 -5.94 1.70 -6.67
CA GLY A 80 -6.45 1.09 -7.91
C GLY A 80 -5.95 1.81 -9.15
N ILE A 81 -4.84 2.55 -9.03
CA ILE A 81 -4.22 3.27 -10.14
C ILE A 81 -3.25 2.31 -10.81
N GLU A 82 -3.67 1.71 -11.92
CA GLU A 82 -2.85 0.76 -12.69
C GLU A 82 -1.95 1.45 -13.74
N ASP A 83 -2.26 2.70 -14.09
CA ASP A 83 -1.45 3.50 -15.01
C ASP A 83 -0.15 3.96 -14.32
N ALA A 84 0.98 3.67 -14.96
CA ALA A 84 2.31 3.99 -14.48
C ALA A 84 2.87 5.31 -15.08
N SER A 85 2.03 6.12 -15.73
CA SER A 85 2.44 7.45 -16.20
C SER A 85 2.84 8.37 -15.05
N ASP A 86 3.79 9.27 -15.30
CA ASP A 86 4.27 10.22 -14.29
C ASP A 86 3.12 11.07 -13.70
N THR A 87 2.15 11.46 -14.52
CA THR A 87 0.96 12.21 -14.08
C THR A 87 0.12 11.39 -13.08
N SER A 88 -0.11 10.11 -13.36
CA SER A 88 -0.86 9.22 -12.46
C SER A 88 -0.12 8.95 -11.16
N LEU A 89 1.19 8.72 -11.23
CA LEU A 89 2.03 8.48 -10.05
C LEU A 89 2.18 9.74 -9.18
N GLN A 90 2.30 10.92 -9.79
CA GLN A 90 2.33 12.18 -9.06
C GLN A 90 1.01 12.43 -8.33
N ARG A 91 -0.13 12.21 -9.00
CA ARG A 91 -1.46 12.31 -8.37
C ARG A 91 -1.63 11.33 -7.22
N CYS A 92 -1.09 10.12 -7.35
CA CYS A 92 -1.13 9.10 -6.31
C CYS A 92 -0.30 9.50 -5.08
N GLY A 93 0.92 10.00 -5.28
CA GLY A 93 1.81 10.45 -4.21
C GLY A 93 1.22 11.58 -3.38
N SER A 94 0.40 12.44 -3.99
CA SER A 94 -0.31 13.52 -3.30
C SER A 94 -1.59 13.10 -2.56
N GLN A 95 -1.98 11.82 -2.57
CA GLN A 95 -3.15 11.36 -1.81
C GLN A 95 -2.81 11.29 -0.30
N PRO A 96 -3.77 11.60 0.59
CA PRO A 96 -3.57 11.42 2.03
C PRO A 96 -3.38 9.94 2.37
N MET A 97 -2.52 9.65 3.35
CA MET A 97 -2.13 8.29 3.74
C MET A 97 -3.21 7.55 4.53
#